data_AF-A0A2M7VP24-F1
#
_entry.id   AF-A0A2M7VP24-F1
#
_cell.length_a   1.000
_cell.length_b   1.000
_cell.length_c   1.000
_cell.angle_alpha   90.00
_cell.angle_beta   90.00
_cell.angle_gamma   90.00
#
_symmetry.space_group_name_H-M   'P 1'
#
loop_
_entity.id
_entity.type
_entity.pdbx_description
1 polymer ?
#
loop_
_entity_poly.entity_id
_entity_poly.type
_entity_poly.pdbx_seq_one_letter_code
_entity_poly.pdbx_strand_id
1 'polypeptide(L)'
;ITLAQSKGYKVEVRYVTVSELIASAKDGSLKEIFGAGTAAVISPVLGFKYKDEAYETPIPNDSYALKLKKYLTDIQTNQSEDKFGWRVLVK
;
A
#
# COMPACT_ATOMS: atom_id res chain seq x y z
N ILE A 1 7.83 -1.35 -3.38
CA ILE A 1 8.83 -1.08 -2.30
C ILE A 1 9.70 0.13 -2.65
N THR A 2 10.44 0.10 -3.77
CA THR A 2 11.33 1.19 -4.21
C THR A 2 10.69 2.57 -4.20
N LEU A 3 9.45 2.68 -4.70
CA LEU A 3 8.70 3.94 -4.70
C LEU A 3 8.51 4.51 -3.28
N ALA A 4 8.13 3.66 -2.33
CA ALA A 4 7.92 4.07 -0.94
C ALA A 4 9.23 4.55 -0.29
N GLN A 5 10.34 3.82 -0.52
CA GLN A 5 11.67 4.21 -0.04
C GLN A 5 12.11 5.56 -0.65
N SER A 6 11.89 5.78 -1.95
CA SER A 6 12.22 7.04 -2.62
C SER A 6 11.48 8.25 -2.07
N LYS A 7 10.33 8.03 -1.43
CA LYS A 7 9.51 9.06 -0.77
C LYS A 7 9.88 9.26 0.70
N GLY A 8 10.91 8.56 1.20
CA GLY A 8 11.38 8.66 2.58
C GLY A 8 10.56 7.84 3.57
N TYR A 9 9.69 6.93 3.11
CA TYR A 9 8.93 6.06 4.02
C TYR A 9 9.83 4.97 4.58
N LYS A 10 9.68 4.69 5.89
CA LYS A 10 10.30 3.53 6.52
C LYS A 10 9.64 2.27 5.96
N VAL A 11 10.44 1.38 5.38
CA VAL A 11 9.97 0.11 4.81
C VAL A 11 10.69 -1.05 5.46
N GLU A 12 9.92 -2.04 5.90
CA GLU A 12 10.42 -3.31 6.43
C GLU A 12 9.87 -4.47 5.59
N VAL A 13 10.72 -5.43 5.26
CA VAL A 13 10.33 -6.67 4.57
C VAL A 13 10.57 -7.82 5.52
N ARG A 14 9.48 -8.33 6.11
CA ARG A 14 9.52 -9.42 7.08
C ARG A 14 8.19 -10.17 7.11
N TYR A 15 8.17 -11.28 7.80
CA TYR A 15 6.92 -11.93 8.18
C TYR A 15 6.14 -11.05 9.17
N VAL A 16 4.82 -10.98 8.95
CA VAL A 16 3.85 -10.32 9.84
C VAL A 16 2.91 -11.40 10.33
N THR A 17 2.77 -11.53 11.65
CA THR A 17 1.90 -12.55 12.24
C THR A 17 0.47 -12.04 12.37
N VAL A 18 -0.51 -12.95 12.38
CA VAL A 18 -1.91 -12.59 12.61
C VAL A 18 -2.11 -11.95 13.99
N SER A 19 -1.40 -12.45 15.01
CA SER A 19 -1.45 -11.89 16.37
C SER A 19 -0.98 -10.44 16.42
N GLU A 20 0.09 -10.11 15.69
CA GLU A 20 0.59 -8.74 15.55
C GLU A 20 -0.43 -7.84 14.84
N LEU A 21 -1.00 -8.31 13.72
CA LEU A 21 -2.01 -7.55 12.98
C LEU A 21 -3.23 -7.23 13.84
N ILE A 22 -3.71 -8.20 14.63
CA ILE A 22 -4.82 -8.03 15.56
C ILE A 22 -4.46 -7.06 16.68
N ALA A 23 -3.27 -7.18 17.27
CA ALA A 23 -2.81 -6.27 18.31
C ALA A 23 -2.77 -4.83 17.78
N SER A 24 -2.19 -4.61 16.60
CA SER A 24 -2.13 -3.30 15.96
C SER A 24 -3.49 -2.74 15.56
N ALA A 25 -4.45 -3.60 15.20
CA ALA A 25 -5.84 -3.18 14.97
C ALA A 25 -6.53 -2.74 16.27
N LYS A 26 -6.29 -3.46 17.38
CA LYS A 26 -6.88 -3.16 18.69
C LYS A 26 -6.28 -1.93 19.36
N ASP A 27 -4.98 -1.67 19.18
CA ASP A 27 -4.29 -0.51 19.76
C ASP A 27 -4.33 0.76 18.88
N GLY A 28 -4.86 0.65 17.65
CA GLY A 28 -5.00 1.77 16.70
C GLY A 28 -3.71 2.17 15.98
N SER A 29 -2.64 1.39 16.11
CA SER A 29 -1.39 1.58 15.37
C SER A 29 -1.50 1.13 13.90
N LEU A 30 -2.39 0.19 13.58
CA LEU A 30 -2.73 -0.19 12.21
C LEU A 30 -3.49 0.95 11.51
N LYS A 31 -2.88 1.55 10.48
CA LYS A 31 -3.48 2.68 9.75
C LYS A 31 -4.26 2.29 8.51
N GLU A 32 -3.74 1.37 7.71
CA GLU A 32 -4.40 0.88 6.51
C GLU A 32 -3.77 -0.44 6.06
N ILE A 33 -4.50 -1.20 5.25
CA ILE A 33 -4.04 -2.41 4.58
C ILE A 33 -4.36 -2.25 3.09
N PHE A 34 -3.43 -2.66 2.22
CA PHE A 34 -3.69 -2.66 0.78
C PHE A 34 -2.92 -3.78 0.08
N GLY A 35 -3.55 -4.36 -0.94
CA GLY A 35 -2.88 -5.23 -1.90
C GLY A 35 -2.29 -4.42 -3.05
N ALA A 36 -1.19 -4.88 -3.62
CA ALA A 36 -0.60 -4.31 -4.82
C ALA A 36 -0.40 -5.41 -5.88
N GLY A 37 -0.70 -5.10 -7.14
CA GLY A 37 -0.60 -6.05 -8.24
C GLY A 37 -0.98 -5.43 -9.57
N THR A 38 -0.53 -6.02 -10.69
CA THR A 38 -0.64 -5.43 -12.03
C THR A 38 -2.06 -5.00 -12.39
N ALA A 39 -3.07 -5.82 -12.07
CA ALA A 39 -4.46 -5.54 -12.45
C ALA A 39 -5.07 -4.35 -11.70
N ALA A 40 -4.78 -4.19 -10.40
CA ALA A 40 -5.42 -3.18 -9.56
C ALA A 40 -4.52 -1.97 -9.26
N VAL A 41 -3.22 -2.07 -9.59
CA VAL A 41 -2.13 -1.21 -9.12
C VAL A 41 -2.01 -1.28 -7.60
N ILE A 42 -2.96 -0.68 -6.89
CA ILE A 42 -3.20 -0.76 -5.45
C ILE A 42 -4.71 -0.87 -5.18
N SER A 43 -5.06 -1.82 -4.29
CA SER A 43 -6.42 -2.10 -3.82
C SER A 43 -6.47 -2.00 -2.29
N PRO A 44 -7.12 -0.97 -1.72
CA PRO A 44 -7.30 -0.85 -0.27
C PRO A 44 -8.21 -1.96 0.28
N VAL A 45 -7.88 -2.45 1.48
CA VAL A 45 -8.68 -3.40 2.24
C VAL A 45 -9.42 -2.61 3.33
N LEU A 46 -10.75 -2.70 3.33
CA LEU A 46 -11.61 -1.95 4.28
C LEU A 46 -11.77 -2.63 5.63
N GLY A 47 -11.31 -3.87 5.75
CA GLY A 47 -11.33 -4.62 6.98
C GLY A 47 -10.94 -6.07 6.75
N PHE A 48 -10.73 -6.79 7.84
CA PHE A 48 -10.46 -8.22 7.83
C PHE A 48 -11.22 -8.92 8.95
N LYS A 49 -11.52 -10.20 8.75
CA LYS A 49 -12.15 -11.05 9.76
C LYS A 49 -11.17 -12.12 10.20
N TYR A 50 -11.08 -12.34 11.50
CA TYR A 50 -10.32 -13.46 12.07
C TYR A 50 -11.15 -14.14 13.15
N LYS A 51 -11.41 -15.44 12.96
CA LYS A 51 -12.39 -16.21 13.75
C LYS A 51 -13.74 -15.48 13.74
N ASP A 52 -14.28 -15.14 14.91
CA ASP A 52 -15.57 -14.47 15.06
C ASP A 52 -15.44 -12.94 15.23
N GLU A 53 -14.22 -12.40 15.21
CA GLU A 53 -13.96 -10.97 15.33
C GLU A 53 -13.75 -10.33 13.94
N ALA A 54 -14.40 -9.19 13.70
CA ALA A 54 -14.20 -8.36 12.52
C ALA A 54 -13.45 -7.07 12.92
N TYR A 55 -12.50 -6.66 12.09
CA TYR A 55 -11.69 -5.47 12.28
C TYR A 55 -11.86 -4.58 11.06
N GLU A 56 -12.24 -3.33 11.28
CA GLU A 56 -12.36 -2.34 10.21
C GLU A 56 -11.03 -1.59 10.03
N THR A 57 -10.69 -1.31 8.77
CA THR A 57 -9.53 -0.52 8.37
C THR A 57 -9.99 0.52 7.35
N PRO A 58 -10.70 1.57 7.78
CA PRO A 58 -11.17 2.62 6.87
C PRO A 58 -9.98 3.30 6.20
N ILE A 59 -10.17 3.75 4.96
CA ILE A 59 -9.12 4.46 4.22
C ILE A 59 -8.93 5.83 4.88
N PRO A 60 -7.74 6.15 5.42
CA PRO A 60 -7.51 7.44 6.03
C PRO A 60 -7.43 8.55 4.97
N ASN A 61 -7.79 9.78 5.35
CA ASN A 61 -7.68 10.96 4.47
C ASN A 61 -6.27 11.12 3.88
N ASP A 62 -5.24 10.74 4.65
CA ASP A 62 -3.82 10.83 4.27
C ASP A 62 -3.22 9.48 3.83
N SER A 63 -4.01 8.64 3.16
CA SER A 63 -3.68 7.26 2.77
C SER A 63 -2.37 7.13 1.96
N TYR A 64 -1.44 6.30 2.45
CA TYR A 64 -0.27 5.87 1.68
C TYR A 64 -0.69 5.01 0.50
N ALA A 65 -1.72 4.16 0.65
CA ALA A 65 -2.24 3.35 -0.45
C ALA A 65 -2.62 4.22 -1.66
N LEU A 66 -3.41 5.28 -1.44
CA LEU A 66 -3.85 6.19 -2.51
C LEU A 66 -2.69 7.04 -3.06
N LYS A 67 -1.80 7.54 -2.20
CA LYS A 67 -0.61 8.29 -2.64
C LYS A 67 0.31 7.44 -3.51
N LEU A 68 0.64 6.23 -3.06
CA LEU A 68 1.49 5.29 -3.81
C LEU A 68 0.83 4.87 -5.12
N LYS A 69 -0.51 4.71 -5.13
CA LYS A 69 -1.27 4.42 -6.36
C LYS A 69 -1.09 5.54 -7.36
N LYS A 70 -1.34 6.78 -6.91
CA LYS A 70 -1.17 7.97 -7.74
C LYS A 70 0.24 8.05 -8.30
N TYR A 71 1.27 7.97 -7.45
CA TYR A 71 2.65 8.05 -7.92
C TYR A 71 3.00 6.96 -8.95
N LEU A 72 2.56 5.72 -8.73
CA LEU A 72 2.83 4.63 -9.66
C LEU A 72 2.11 4.84 -11.00
N THR A 73 0.84 5.24 -10.96
CA THR A 73 0.05 5.54 -12.16
C THR A 73 0.57 6.77 -12.91
N ASP A 74 1.01 7.82 -12.21
CA ASP A 74 1.61 9.00 -12.82
C ASP A 74 2.90 8.63 -13.56
N ILE A 75 3.69 7.70 -13.03
CA ILE A 75 4.85 7.15 -13.76
C ILE A 75 4.35 6.40 -15.00
N GLN A 76 3.49 5.40 -14.83
CA GLN A 76 2.97 4.55 -15.91
C GLN A 76 2.36 5.34 -17.09
N THR A 77 1.66 6.43 -16.79
CA THR A 77 0.93 7.26 -17.76
C THR A 77 1.72 8.45 -18.28
N ASN A 78 3.03 8.51 -18.00
CA ASN A 78 3.91 9.61 -18.41
C ASN A 78 3.52 11.00 -17.88
N GLN A 79 2.75 11.04 -16.78
CA GLN A 79 2.41 12.28 -16.08
C GLN A 79 3.51 12.73 -15.12
N SER A 80 4.46 11.84 -14.82
CA SER A 80 5.65 12.14 -14.02
C SER A 80 6.91 11.50 -14.62
N GLU A 81 8.05 12.08 -14.28
CA GLU A 81 9.37 11.57 -14.64
C GLU A 81 9.56 10.16 -14.06
N ASP A 82 10.02 9.23 -14.90
CA ASP A 82 10.39 7.89 -14.47
C ASP A 82 11.86 7.85 -14.04
N LYS A 83 12.08 8.13 -12.75
CA LYS A 83 13.43 8.12 -12.15
C LYS A 83 14.02 6.72 -12.00
N PHE A 84 13.25 5.67 -12.25
CA PHE A 84 13.65 4.28 -12.03
C PHE A 84 13.85 3.48 -13.32
N GLY A 85 13.49 4.05 -14.47
CA GLY A 85 13.58 3.39 -15.77
C GLY A 85 12.64 2.19 -15.90
N TRP A 86 11.44 2.26 -15.29
CA TRP A 86 10.42 1.20 -15.37
C TRP A 86 9.65 1.17 -16.69
N ARG A 87 9.54 2.31 -17.36
CA ARG A 87 8.84 2.43 -18.63
C ARG A 87 9.79 2.19 -19.78
N VAL A 88 9.31 1.39 -20.71
CA VAL A 88 9.98 1.12 -21.97
C VAL A 88 9.05 1.52 -23.12
N LEU A 89 9.62 2.15 -24.14
CA LEU A 89 8.90 2.39 -25.37
C LEU A 89 8.75 1.06 -26.11
N VAL A 90 7.52 0.64 -26.34
CA VAL A 90 7.21 -0.52 -27.20
C VAL A 90 7.09 0.00 -28.63
N LYS A 91 7.81 -0.64 -29.56
CA LYS A 91 7.76 -0.35 -31.00
C LYS A 91 6.73 -1.22 -31.69
#